data_AF-A0A166RSX9-F1
#
_entry.id   AF-A0A166RSX9-F1
#
_cell.length_a   1.000
_cell.length_b   1.000
_cell.length_c   1.000
_cell.angle_alpha   90.00
_cell.angle_beta   90.00
_cell.angle_gamma   90.00
#
_symmetry.space_group_name_H-M   'P 1'
#
loop_
_entity.id
_entity.type
_entity.pdbx_description
1 polymer ?
#
loop_
_entity_poly.entity_id
_entity_poly.type
_entity_poly.pdbx_seq_one_letter_code
_entity_poly.pdbx_strand_id
1 'polypeptide(L)'
;MRTDSSRAGREPSLGELVALATRDMSLLIRQEIELAKAELARQAVSAGLGAGFLVAAAGLAFGALIAGTIFLGELFTWAGMERFWAYLLTTFLYLAVAGLLVLFAVTRFRKLSPPERTIQSVRDDIAVLRRPAGRSGAGAAGTPAAVGQDGLVGLEGPDPAGQVGRGTSPGLPEFDPR
;
A
#
# COMPACT_ATOMS: atom_id res chain seq x y z
N MET A 1 24.87 47.77 30.71
CA MET A 1 25.65 46.98 29.75
C MET A 1 26.09 45.71 30.47
N ARG A 2 25.38 44.58 30.28
CA ARG A 2 25.62 43.33 31.03
C ARG A 2 26.53 42.43 30.18
N THR A 3 27.58 41.94 30.81
CA THR A 3 28.71 41.20 30.25
C THR A 3 28.37 39.73 30.06
N ASP A 4 28.12 39.29 28.82
CA ASP A 4 28.12 37.87 28.44
C ASP A 4 29.50 37.52 27.87
N SER A 5 30.46 37.11 28.72
CA SER A 5 31.82 36.80 28.22
C SER A 5 32.61 35.73 29.00
N SER A 6 32.01 34.91 29.87
CA SER A 6 32.75 33.92 30.69
C SER A 6 32.57 32.45 30.29
N ARG A 7 32.27 32.14 29.01
CA ARG A 7 32.31 30.75 28.46
C ARG A 7 33.35 30.52 27.35
N ALA A 8 34.25 31.45 27.09
CA ALA A 8 35.30 31.24 26.10
C ALA A 8 36.48 30.48 26.74
N GLY A 9 36.68 29.20 26.37
CA GLY A 9 37.97 28.52 26.58
C GLY A 9 37.97 27.08 27.11
N ARG A 10 36.84 26.38 27.20
CA ARG A 10 36.83 24.94 27.50
C ARG A 10 36.21 24.21 26.31
N GLU A 11 37.01 23.40 25.60
CA GLU A 11 36.50 22.54 24.54
C GLU A 11 35.38 21.66 25.13
N PRO A 12 34.22 21.53 24.45
CA PRO A 12 33.17 20.65 24.92
C PRO A 12 33.76 19.26 25.13
N SER A 13 33.53 18.70 26.32
CA SER A 13 34.00 17.35 26.59
C SER A 13 33.36 16.37 25.59
N LEU A 14 34.02 15.26 25.29
CA LEU A 14 33.47 14.23 24.39
C LEU A 14 32.06 13.79 24.84
N GLY A 15 31.83 13.76 26.17
CA GLY A 15 30.53 13.48 26.76
C GLY A 15 29.47 14.57 26.49
N GLU A 16 29.85 15.85 26.49
CA GLU A 16 28.95 16.94 26.10
C GLU A 16 28.59 16.92 24.61
N LEU A 17 29.55 16.57 23.73
CA LEU A 17 29.29 16.45 22.29
C LEU A 17 28.32 15.30 21.98
N VAL A 18 28.53 14.14 22.61
CA VAL A 18 27.62 12.99 22.47
C VAL A 18 26.24 13.31 23.05
N ALA A 19 26.18 13.99 24.19
CA ALA A 19 24.92 14.42 24.79
C ALA A 19 24.16 15.41 23.89
N LEU A 20 24.85 16.36 23.25
CA LEU A 20 24.25 17.29 22.28
C LEU A 20 23.71 16.55 21.05
N ALA A 21 24.53 15.70 20.42
CA ALA A 21 24.12 14.95 19.23
C ALA A 21 22.92 14.03 19.50
N THR A 22 22.89 13.36 20.66
CA THR A 22 21.78 12.50 21.08
C THR A 22 20.50 13.32 21.31
N ARG A 23 20.64 14.52 21.89
CA ARG A 23 19.52 15.44 22.10
C ARG A 23 18.95 15.93 20.77
N ASP A 24 19.79 16.29 19.81
CA ASP A 24 19.35 16.78 18.50
C ASP A 24 18.68 15.68 17.68
N MET A 25 19.21 14.46 17.70
CA MET A 25 18.55 13.29 17.10
C MET A 25 17.19 13.02 17.76
N SER A 26 17.10 13.13 19.09
CA SER A 26 15.84 12.98 19.82
C SER A 26 14.81 14.05 19.45
N LEU A 27 15.26 15.27 19.13
CA LEU A 27 14.40 16.36 18.65
C LEU A 27 13.87 16.08 17.24
N LEU A 28 14.72 15.63 16.31
CA LEU A 28 14.29 15.28 14.95
C LEU A 28 13.24 14.16 14.94
N ILE A 29 13.46 13.09 15.72
CA ILE A 29 12.51 11.99 15.82
C ILE A 29 11.16 12.48 16.37
N ARG A 30 11.17 13.32 17.40
CA ARG A 30 9.94 13.92 17.93
C ARG A 30 9.22 14.77 16.90
N GLN A 31 9.95 15.58 16.14
CA GLN A 31 9.37 16.41 15.08
C GLN A 31 8.72 15.56 13.98
N GLU A 32 9.39 14.48 13.55
CA GLU A 32 8.84 13.57 12.54
C GLU A 32 7.56 12.88 13.04
N ILE A 33 7.53 12.47 14.31
CA ILE A 33 6.33 11.93 14.94
C ILE A 33 5.21 12.97 15.02
N GLU A 34 5.53 14.22 15.40
CA GLU A 34 4.54 15.30 15.46
C GLU A 34 3.97 15.61 14.08
N LEU A 35 4.81 15.61 13.04
CA LEU A 35 4.39 15.78 11.66
C LEU A 35 3.50 14.64 11.18
N ALA A 36 3.93 13.39 11.40
CA ALA A 36 3.14 12.21 11.07
C ALA A 36 1.80 12.19 11.81
N LYS A 37 1.79 12.62 13.08
CA LYS A 37 0.55 12.76 13.87
C LYS A 37 -0.36 13.84 13.31
N ALA A 38 0.19 14.98 12.89
CA ALA A 38 -0.59 16.04 12.27
C ALA A 38 -1.20 15.60 10.92
N GLU A 39 -0.43 14.88 10.10
CA GLU A 39 -0.90 14.33 8.83
C GLU A 39 -1.99 13.28 9.05
N LEU A 40 -1.78 12.34 9.98
CA LEU A 40 -2.78 11.34 10.34
C LEU A 40 -4.06 11.99 10.89
N ALA A 41 -3.95 13.05 11.70
CA ALA A 41 -5.11 13.77 12.20
C ALA A 41 -5.92 14.41 11.06
N ARG A 42 -5.25 15.02 10.07
CA ARG A 42 -5.91 15.58 8.88
C ARG A 42 -6.59 14.50 8.05
N GLN A 43 -5.91 13.37 7.85
CA GLN A 43 -6.47 12.21 7.15
C GLN A 43 -7.68 11.63 7.90
N ALA A 44 -7.62 11.53 9.22
CA ALA A 44 -8.71 11.03 10.04
C ALA A 44 -9.96 11.91 9.96
N VAL A 45 -9.81 13.24 9.92
CA VAL A 45 -10.95 14.17 9.74
C VAL A 45 -11.56 13.99 8.35
N SER A 46 -10.76 13.95 7.29
CA SER A 46 -11.25 13.75 5.93
C SER A 46 -11.94 12.39 5.76
N ALA A 47 -11.33 11.32 6.26
CA ALA A 47 -11.91 9.99 6.27
C ALA A 47 -13.21 9.94 7.11
N GLY A 48 -13.24 10.62 8.25
CA GLY A 48 -14.41 10.72 9.12
C GLY A 48 -15.57 11.46 8.44
N LEU A 49 -15.30 12.56 7.75
CA LEU A 49 -16.31 13.28 6.95
C LEU A 49 -16.80 12.41 5.79
N GLY A 50 -15.90 11.76 5.06
CA GLY A 50 -16.26 10.84 3.98
C GLY A 50 -17.15 9.70 4.46
N ALA A 51 -16.78 9.06 5.57
CA ALA A 51 -17.59 8.03 6.21
C ALA A 51 -18.95 8.56 6.68
N GLY A 52 -18.99 9.76 7.25
CA GLY A 52 -20.23 10.43 7.65
C GLY A 52 -21.17 10.65 6.47
N PHE A 53 -20.66 11.17 5.35
CA PHE A 53 -21.45 11.33 4.11
C PHE A 53 -21.92 9.99 3.54
N LEU A 54 -21.09 8.94 3.59
CA LEU A 54 -21.51 7.61 3.15
C LEU A 54 -22.64 7.04 4.00
N VAL A 55 -22.58 7.20 5.33
CA VAL A 55 -23.67 6.78 6.23
C VAL A 55 -24.95 7.58 5.94
N ALA A 56 -24.84 8.89 5.77
CA ALA A 56 -25.99 9.73 5.43
C ALA A 56 -26.60 9.35 4.07
N ALA A 57 -25.76 9.14 3.05
CA ALA A 57 -26.19 8.71 1.72
C ALA A 57 -26.84 7.32 1.76
N ALA A 58 -26.27 6.36 2.50
CA ALA A 58 -26.86 5.04 2.68
C ALA A 58 -28.22 5.11 3.39
N GLY A 59 -28.35 5.95 4.43
CA GLY A 59 -29.61 6.18 5.11
C GLY A 59 -30.68 6.79 4.19
N LEU A 60 -30.31 7.81 3.39
CA LEU A 60 -31.21 8.41 2.40
C LEU A 60 -31.61 7.41 1.31
N ALA A 61 -30.65 6.64 0.79
CA ALA A 61 -30.92 5.60 -0.20
C ALA A 61 -31.86 4.52 0.36
N PHE A 62 -31.69 4.13 1.63
CA PHE A 62 -32.59 3.19 2.29
C PHE A 62 -34.01 3.76 2.44
N GLY A 63 -34.15 5.01 2.89
CA GLY A 63 -35.45 5.69 2.95
C GLY A 63 -36.12 5.80 1.58
N ALA A 64 -35.34 6.17 0.56
CA ALA A 64 -35.80 6.23 -0.84
C ALA A 64 -36.21 4.85 -1.37
N LEU A 65 -35.53 3.78 -0.98
CA LEU A 65 -35.92 2.41 -1.35
C LEU A 65 -37.28 2.03 -0.77
N ILE A 66 -37.56 2.37 0.50
CA ILE A 66 -38.87 2.13 1.12
C ILE A 66 -39.95 2.95 0.39
N ALA A 67 -39.73 4.25 0.24
CA ALA A 67 -40.68 5.13 -0.45
C ALA A 67 -40.91 4.69 -1.91
N GLY A 68 -39.84 4.30 -2.61
CA GLY A 68 -39.87 3.77 -3.97
C GLY A 68 -40.61 2.45 -4.07
N THR A 69 -40.49 1.56 -3.09
CA THR A 69 -41.25 0.30 -3.01
C THR A 69 -42.75 0.56 -2.92
N ILE A 70 -43.16 1.46 -2.03
CA ILE A 70 -44.57 1.86 -1.89
C ILE A 70 -45.04 2.50 -3.19
N PHE A 71 -44.28 3.48 -3.71
CA PHE A 71 -44.61 4.16 -4.95
C PHE A 71 -44.79 3.19 -6.13
N LEU A 72 -43.90 2.22 -6.30
CA LEU A 72 -43.98 1.27 -7.42
C LEU A 72 -45.17 0.32 -7.27
N GLY A 73 -45.46 -0.14 -6.05
CA GLY A 73 -46.67 -0.92 -5.75
C GLY A 73 -47.95 -0.12 -6.00
N GLU A 74 -48.01 1.14 -5.58
CA GLU A 74 -49.12 2.05 -5.87
C GLU A 74 -49.25 2.31 -7.38
N LEU A 75 -48.14 2.48 -8.09
CA LEU A 75 -48.13 2.74 -9.52
C LEU A 75 -48.76 1.57 -10.29
N PHE A 76 -48.39 0.32 -9.96
CA PHE A 76 -49.02 -0.86 -10.54
C PHE A 76 -50.49 -0.99 -10.14
N THR A 77 -50.83 -0.66 -8.89
CA THR A 77 -52.23 -0.66 -8.45
C THR A 77 -53.06 0.37 -9.22
N TRP A 78 -52.51 1.56 -9.43
CA TRP A 78 -53.11 2.62 -10.25
C TRP A 78 -53.26 2.20 -11.71
N ALA A 79 -52.35 1.38 -12.23
CA ALA A 79 -52.44 0.77 -13.56
C ALA A 79 -53.52 -0.35 -13.67
N GLY A 80 -54.30 -0.57 -12.62
CA GLY A 80 -55.42 -1.53 -12.60
C GLY A 80 -55.05 -2.93 -12.09
N MET A 81 -53.83 -3.14 -11.61
CA MET A 81 -53.45 -4.39 -10.95
C MET A 81 -54.05 -4.45 -9.55
N GLU A 82 -54.52 -5.63 -9.11
CA GLU A 82 -54.92 -5.80 -7.72
C GLU A 82 -53.71 -5.62 -6.80
N ARG A 83 -53.95 -5.01 -5.64
CA ARG A 83 -52.92 -4.47 -4.76
C ARG A 83 -51.95 -5.55 -4.25
N PHE A 84 -52.44 -6.73 -3.88
CA PHE A 84 -51.56 -7.83 -3.48
C PHE A 84 -50.62 -8.25 -4.63
N TRP A 85 -51.12 -8.39 -5.86
CA TRP A 85 -50.28 -8.74 -7.02
C TRP A 85 -49.27 -7.65 -7.39
N ALA A 86 -49.64 -6.37 -7.25
CA ALA A 86 -48.76 -5.24 -7.51
C ALA A 86 -47.51 -5.23 -6.59
N TYR A 87 -47.72 -5.46 -5.30
CA TYR A 87 -46.62 -5.53 -4.34
C TYR A 87 -45.80 -6.81 -4.50
N LEU A 88 -46.43 -7.94 -4.84
CA LEU A 88 -45.70 -9.18 -5.14
C LEU A 88 -44.77 -9.00 -6.35
N LEU A 89 -45.26 -8.41 -7.44
CA LEU A 89 -44.45 -8.13 -8.63
C LEU A 89 -43.28 -7.19 -8.29
N THR A 90 -43.55 -6.14 -7.52
CA THR A 90 -42.53 -5.21 -7.03
C THR A 90 -41.42 -5.92 -6.27
N THR A 91 -41.77 -6.88 -5.39
CA THR A 91 -40.77 -7.73 -4.69
C THR A 91 -39.94 -8.55 -5.67
N PHE A 92 -40.56 -9.18 -6.68
CA PHE A 92 -39.83 -9.96 -7.68
C PHE A 92 -38.89 -9.10 -8.53
N LEU A 93 -39.26 -7.86 -8.85
CA LEU A 93 -38.38 -6.92 -9.54
C LEU A 93 -37.12 -6.62 -8.71
N TYR A 94 -37.27 -6.37 -7.41
CA TYR A 94 -36.10 -6.17 -6.53
C TYR A 94 -35.24 -7.42 -6.40
N LEU A 95 -35.84 -8.61 -6.30
CA LEU A 95 -35.09 -9.87 -6.26
C LEU A 95 -34.33 -10.12 -7.57
N ALA A 96 -34.92 -9.78 -8.72
CA ALA A 96 -34.23 -9.88 -10.01
C ALA A 96 -33.02 -8.94 -10.08
N VAL A 97 -33.18 -7.67 -9.67
CA VAL A 97 -32.08 -6.69 -9.62
C VAL A 97 -31.00 -7.14 -8.63
N ALA A 98 -31.38 -7.60 -7.44
CA ALA A 98 -30.45 -8.12 -6.44
C ALA A 98 -29.68 -9.35 -6.96
N GLY A 99 -30.36 -10.28 -7.63
CA GLY A 99 -29.73 -11.45 -8.26
C GLY A 99 -28.70 -11.05 -9.33
N LEU A 100 -29.02 -10.06 -10.17
CA LEU A 100 -28.08 -9.53 -11.17
C LEU A 100 -26.87 -8.86 -10.52
N LEU A 101 -27.06 -8.09 -9.45
CA LEU A 101 -25.98 -7.45 -8.69
C LEU A 101 -25.06 -8.49 -8.05
N VAL A 102 -25.61 -9.55 -7.44
CA VAL A 102 -24.84 -10.66 -6.88
C VAL A 102 -24.02 -11.35 -7.97
N LEU A 103 -24.64 -11.62 -9.13
CA LEU A 103 -23.94 -12.23 -10.26
C LEU A 103 -22.78 -11.35 -10.75
N PHE A 104 -23.00 -10.04 -10.90
CA PHE A 104 -21.96 -9.09 -11.29
C PHE A 104 -20.84 -9.02 -10.24
N ALA A 105 -21.18 -8.95 -8.95
CA ALA A 105 -20.21 -8.94 -7.86
C ALA A 105 -19.35 -10.21 -7.87
N VAL A 106 -19.97 -11.40 -7.93
CA VAL A 106 -19.27 -12.68 -7.95
C VAL A 106 -18.36 -12.79 -9.17
N THR A 107 -18.82 -12.42 -10.36
CA THR A 107 -18.00 -12.46 -11.57
C THR A 107 -16.82 -11.48 -11.50
N ARG A 108 -16.98 -10.33 -10.83
CA ARG A 108 -15.89 -9.36 -10.66
C ARG A 108 -14.87 -9.80 -9.62
N PHE A 109 -15.31 -10.39 -8.50
CA PHE A 109 -14.42 -10.92 -7.47
C PHE A 109 -13.66 -12.15 -7.92
N ARG A 110 -14.29 -13.04 -8.71
CA ARG A 110 -13.61 -14.22 -9.27
C ARG A 110 -12.49 -13.86 -10.25
N LYS A 111 -12.51 -12.66 -10.83
CA LYS A 111 -11.44 -12.15 -11.71
C LYS A 111 -10.27 -11.54 -10.94
N LEU A 112 -10.39 -11.30 -9.63
CA LEU A 112 -9.31 -10.83 -8.80
C LEU A 112 -8.51 -12.05 -8.34
N SER A 113 -7.41 -12.36 -9.03
CA SER A 113 -6.44 -13.33 -8.51
C SER A 113 -5.83 -12.75 -7.23
N PRO A 114 -5.76 -13.51 -6.12
CA PRO A 114 -5.08 -13.04 -4.92
C PRO A 114 -3.63 -12.66 -5.25
N PRO A 115 -3.03 -11.63 -4.62
CA PRO A 115 -1.69 -11.17 -4.96
C PRO A 115 -0.66 -12.22 -4.55
N GLU A 116 -0.34 -13.13 -5.49
CA GLU A 116 0.54 -14.29 -5.27
C GLU A 116 1.91 -13.87 -4.75
N ARG A 117 2.46 -12.77 -5.27
CA ARG A 117 3.77 -12.23 -4.86
C ARG A 117 3.77 -11.75 -3.41
N THR A 118 2.74 -11.01 -3.00
CA THR A 118 2.59 -10.54 -1.61
C THR A 118 2.43 -11.71 -0.65
N ILE A 119 1.66 -12.74 -1.05
CA ILE A 119 1.48 -13.95 -0.23
C ILE A 119 2.78 -14.75 -0.13
N GLN A 120 3.57 -14.84 -1.22
CA GLN A 120 4.88 -15.51 -1.21
C GLN A 120 5.87 -14.78 -0.29
N SER A 121 6.03 -13.46 -0.41
CA SER A 121 6.96 -12.71 0.44
C SER A 121 6.63 -12.86 1.93
N VAL A 122 5.35 -12.78 2.32
CA VAL A 122 4.96 -12.99 3.73
C VAL A 122 5.24 -14.42 4.18
N ARG A 123 5.07 -15.42 3.31
CA ARG A 123 5.41 -16.82 3.63
C ARG A 123 6.91 -17.01 3.80
N ASP A 124 7.71 -16.38 2.96
CA ASP A 124 9.18 -16.43 3.03
C ASP A 124 9.68 -15.76 4.31
N ASP A 125 9.12 -14.61 4.67
CA ASP A 125 9.44 -13.91 5.92
C ASP A 125 9.10 -14.77 7.16
N ILE A 126 7.92 -15.42 7.15
CA ILE A 126 7.53 -16.34 8.22
C ILE A 126 8.43 -17.59 8.24
N ALA A 127 8.87 -18.08 7.07
CA ALA A 127 9.78 -19.22 6.97
C ALA A 127 11.18 -18.90 7.54
N VAL A 128 11.67 -17.68 7.32
CA VAL A 128 12.92 -17.18 7.92
C VAL A 128 12.80 -17.09 9.45
N LEU A 129 11.68 -16.59 9.97
CA LEU A 129 11.42 -16.48 11.40
C LEU A 129 11.16 -17.83 12.09
N ARG A 130 10.65 -18.83 11.35
CA ARG A 130 10.43 -20.19 11.87
C ARG A 130 11.69 -21.03 11.98
N ARG A 131 12.84 -20.60 11.43
CA ARG A 131 14.12 -21.26 11.72
C ARG A 131 14.42 -21.08 13.21
N PRO A 132 14.40 -22.16 14.01
CA PRO A 132 14.91 -22.07 15.37
C PRO A 132 16.38 -21.69 15.27
N ALA A 133 16.81 -20.68 16.02
CA ALA A 133 18.22 -20.41 16.28
C ALA A 133 18.80 -21.63 17.03
N GLY A 134 19.20 -22.65 16.26
CA GLY A 134 19.58 -23.94 16.78
C GLY A 134 20.63 -24.56 15.86
N ARG A 135 21.89 -24.37 16.26
CA ARG A 135 23.16 -24.87 15.69
C ARG A 135 23.81 -24.01 14.60
N SER A 136 24.31 -22.84 15.03
CA SER A 136 25.62 -22.35 14.57
C SER A 136 26.45 -22.03 15.80
N GLY A 137 27.11 -23.06 16.33
CA GLY A 137 27.95 -22.99 17.51
C GLY A 137 28.33 -24.39 17.99
N ALA A 138 29.34 -24.98 17.37
CA ALA A 138 30.31 -25.97 17.89
C ALA A 138 30.77 -26.93 16.78
N GLY A 139 32.06 -26.87 16.42
CA GLY A 139 32.70 -27.87 15.56
C GLY A 139 33.92 -27.37 14.78
N ALA A 140 34.95 -26.89 15.48
CA ALA A 140 36.30 -26.89 14.94
C ALA A 140 36.88 -28.31 15.06
N ALA A 141 37.46 -28.88 13.98
CA ALA A 141 38.64 -29.80 14.01
C ALA A 141 38.94 -30.48 12.64
N GLY A 142 40.18 -30.32 12.15
CA GLY A 142 40.96 -31.20 11.24
C GLY A 142 40.54 -31.20 9.76
N THR A 143 41.40 -31.07 8.74
CA THR A 143 42.82 -31.45 8.57
C THR A 143 43.35 -30.77 7.29
N PRO A 144 44.63 -30.35 7.21
CA PRO A 144 45.23 -29.80 5.98
C PRO A 144 45.73 -30.92 5.08
N ALA A 145 45.35 -30.94 3.80
CA ALA A 145 45.97 -31.83 2.83
C ALA A 145 45.89 -31.29 1.40
N ALA A 146 47.06 -31.31 0.75
CA ALA A 146 47.33 -31.30 -0.67
C ALA A 146 47.22 -29.96 -1.43
N VAL A 147 48.33 -29.23 -1.36
CA VAL A 147 48.97 -28.59 -2.52
C VAL A 147 49.01 -29.57 -3.70
N GLY A 148 48.42 -29.18 -4.82
CA GLY A 148 48.51 -29.83 -6.13
C GLY A 148 48.56 -28.75 -7.19
N GLN A 149 49.78 -28.31 -7.49
CA GLN A 149 50.13 -27.44 -8.59
C GLN A 149 50.34 -28.32 -9.82
N ASP A 150 49.69 -27.99 -10.94
CA ASP A 150 49.98 -28.35 -12.35
C ASP A 150 48.78 -27.80 -13.14
N GLY A 151 48.84 -26.75 -13.96
CA GLY A 151 49.76 -26.51 -15.06
C GLY A 151 48.93 -26.42 -16.35
N LEU A 152 49.29 -25.47 -17.23
CA LEU A 152 48.87 -25.33 -18.64
C LEU A 152 47.59 -24.49 -18.88
N VAL A 153 47.69 -23.18 -19.18
CA VAL A 153 48.10 -22.56 -20.46
C VAL A 153 47.09 -22.83 -21.57
N GLY A 154 46.42 -21.77 -22.06
CA GLY A 154 45.59 -21.86 -23.26
C GLY A 154 44.83 -20.59 -23.66
N LEU A 155 45.57 -19.57 -24.15
CA LEU A 155 45.27 -18.69 -25.31
C LEU A 155 43.88 -18.01 -25.39
N GLU A 156 43.75 -16.69 -25.22
CA GLU A 156 44.07 -15.64 -26.21
C GLU A 156 43.28 -15.76 -27.53
N GLY A 157 42.35 -14.84 -27.77
CA GLY A 157 41.77 -14.55 -29.09
C GLY A 157 40.51 -13.67 -29.05
N PRO A 158 40.28 -12.74 -30.02
CA PRO A 158 39.74 -11.41 -29.76
C PRO A 158 38.33 -11.10 -30.34
N ASP A 159 37.83 -9.92 -29.94
CA ASP A 159 36.83 -8.98 -30.52
C ASP A 159 36.76 -8.96 -32.08
N PRO A 160 35.91 -8.17 -32.81
CA PRO A 160 34.65 -7.44 -32.57
C PRO A 160 33.58 -7.73 -33.66
N ALA A 161 32.45 -7.01 -33.59
CA ALA A 161 31.55 -6.61 -34.69
C ALA A 161 30.15 -7.27 -34.72
N GLY A 162 29.11 -6.43 -34.63
CA GLY A 162 27.76 -6.90 -34.89
C GLY A 162 26.60 -5.94 -34.58
N GLN A 163 26.64 -4.73 -35.13
CA GLN A 163 25.45 -3.94 -35.54
C GLN A 163 24.62 -3.31 -34.41
N VAL A 164 24.71 -1.99 -34.16
CA VAL A 164 24.15 -0.89 -34.98
C VAL A 164 22.65 -1.07 -35.28
N GLY A 165 21.82 -0.40 -34.49
CA GLY A 165 20.41 -0.16 -34.75
C GLY A 165 19.96 1.13 -34.06
N ARG A 166 20.33 2.28 -34.64
CA ARG A 166 19.76 3.60 -34.32
C ARG A 166 18.40 3.75 -35.01
N GLY A 167 17.50 4.46 -34.35
CA GLY A 167 16.25 5.00 -34.90
C GLY A 167 15.08 4.61 -33.99
N THR A 168 14.21 5.49 -33.49
CA THR A 168 13.96 6.90 -33.81
C THR A 168 13.06 7.40 -32.68
N SER A 169 13.40 8.52 -32.05
CA SER A 169 12.54 9.17 -31.05
C SER A 169 11.29 9.75 -31.73
N PRO A 170 10.07 9.49 -31.24
CA PRO A 170 8.88 10.25 -31.64
C PRO A 170 8.93 11.63 -31.01
N GLY A 171 8.83 12.68 -31.84
CA GLY A 171 8.81 14.07 -31.41
C GLY A 171 7.61 14.38 -30.50
N LEU A 172 7.88 15.14 -29.44
CA LEU A 172 6.85 15.72 -28.59
C LEU A 172 6.26 16.97 -29.27
N PRO A 173 4.94 17.20 -29.20
CA PRO A 173 4.32 18.41 -29.72
C PRO A 173 4.66 19.63 -28.86
N GLU A 174 5.11 20.67 -29.55
CA GLU A 174 5.40 22.01 -29.05
C GLU A 174 4.10 22.72 -28.62
N PHE A 175 4.01 23.14 -27.36
CA PHE A 175 2.86 23.86 -26.81
C PHE A 175 3.18 25.36 -26.72
N ASP A 176 2.53 26.15 -27.57
CA ASP A 176 2.59 27.61 -27.65
C ASP A 176 1.66 28.26 -26.62
N PRO A 177 2.15 29.08 -25.67
CA PRO A 177 1.31 29.84 -24.75
C PRO A 177 1.01 31.25 -25.31
N ARG A 178 -0.26 31.49 -25.65
CA ARG A 178 -0.85 32.83 -25.68
C ARG A 178 -1.72 33.07 -24.45
#